data_AF-A0A085VKZ4-F1
#
_entry.id   AF-A0A085VKZ4-F1
#
_cell.length_a   1.000
_cell.length_b   1.000
_cell.length_c   1.000
_cell.angle_alpha   90.00
_cell.angle_beta   90.00
_cell.angle_gamma   90.00
#
_symmetry.space_group_name_H-M   'P 1'
#
loop_
_entity.id
_entity.type
_entity.pdbx_description
1 polymer ?
#
loop_
_entity_poly.entity_id
_entity_poly.type
_entity_poly.pdbx_seq_one_letter_code
_entity_poly.pdbx_strand_id
1 'polypeptide(L)'
;TIIDEGVDMKSIGCMILAAGGKSMRQQLQRIGRGLRLNGIDGNSVMVFDFYDQTNKFLLRHSNERIKIFKEENFDVKVVGK
;
A
#
# COMPACT_ATOMS: atom_id res chain seq x y z
N THR A 1 -13.77 2.69 6.26
CA THR A 1 -13.22 2.00 5.08
C THR A 1 -13.77 0.60 5.07
N ILE A 2 -14.36 0.12 3.98
CA ILE A 2 -14.98 -1.22 3.92
C ILE A 2 -13.94 -2.35 4.01
N ILE A 3 -12.66 -2.08 3.70
CA ILE A 3 -11.55 -3.03 3.90
C ILE A 3 -11.08 -3.08 5.38
N ASP A 4 -11.41 -2.06 6.19
CA ASP A 4 -11.01 -2.01 7.60
C ASP A 4 -11.98 -2.82 8.50
N GLU A 5 -13.18 -3.15 8.01
CA GLU A 5 -14.25 -3.88 8.71
C GLU A 5 -14.63 -5.20 8.00
N GLY A 6 -14.35 -6.34 8.64
CA GLY A 6 -15.15 -7.58 8.54
C GLY A 6 -15.37 -8.26 7.19
N VAL A 7 -14.67 -7.91 6.11
CA VAL A 7 -14.79 -8.64 4.84
C VAL A 7 -13.98 -9.94 4.91
N ASP A 8 -14.67 -11.09 4.92
CA ASP A 8 -14.04 -12.42 4.85
C ASP A 8 -13.41 -12.63 3.46
N MET A 9 -12.09 -12.51 3.38
CA MET A 9 -11.31 -12.62 2.15
C MET A 9 -10.28 -13.74 2.30
N LYS A 10 -10.38 -14.79 1.47
CA LYS A 10 -9.51 -15.98 1.57
C LYS A 10 -8.04 -15.71 1.21
N SER A 11 -7.78 -14.71 0.37
CA SER A 11 -6.45 -14.23 -0.01
C SER A 11 -6.57 -12.88 -0.76
N ILE A 12 -5.50 -12.09 -0.75
CA ILE A 12 -5.36 -10.83 -1.49
C ILE A 12 -4.14 -10.92 -2.40
N GLY A 13 -4.34 -11.02 -3.71
CA GLY A 13 -3.23 -10.96 -4.68
C GLY A 13 -2.79 -9.54 -5.00
N CYS A 14 -3.69 -8.56 -4.92
CA CYS A 14 -3.44 -7.19 -5.32
C CYS A 14 -4.24 -6.19 -4.46
N MET A 15 -3.61 -5.07 -4.10
CA MET A 15 -4.22 -3.96 -3.36
C MET A 15 -3.90 -2.63 -4.06
N ILE A 16 -4.94 -1.81 -4.27
CA ILE A 16 -4.81 -0.47 -4.85
C ILE A 16 -5.06 0.57 -3.76
N LEU A 17 -4.03 1.34 -3.43
CA LEU A 17 -4.07 2.43 -2.45
C LEU A 17 -4.54 3.72 -3.13
N ALA A 18 -5.86 3.87 -3.29
CA ALA A 18 -6.48 5.03 -3.95
C ALA A 18 -6.68 6.26 -3.04
N ALA A 19 -6.19 6.22 -1.80
CA ALA A 19 -6.35 7.33 -0.85
C ALA A 19 -5.10 8.23 -0.86
N GLY A 20 -5.24 9.52 -1.17
CA GLY A 20 -4.18 10.53 -1.08
C GLY A 20 -3.80 10.95 0.35
N GLY A 21 -4.28 10.22 1.36
CA GLY A 21 -4.10 10.52 2.78
C GLY A 21 -2.67 10.28 3.28
N LYS A 22 -2.27 11.02 4.32
CA LYS A 22 -0.93 10.98 4.92
C LYS A 22 -0.69 9.77 5.85
N SER A 23 -1.74 9.07 6.30
CA SER A 23 -1.61 8.10 7.40
C SER A 23 -0.85 6.83 6.99
N MET A 24 0.48 6.90 7.05
CA MET A 24 1.43 5.81 6.77
C MET A 24 1.13 4.56 7.58
N ARG A 25 0.85 4.75 8.87
CA ARG A 25 0.53 3.66 9.79
C ARG A 25 -0.71 2.90 9.33
N GLN A 26 -1.71 3.59 8.79
CA GLN A 26 -2.91 2.95 8.24
C GLN A 26 -2.57 2.16 6.98
N GLN A 27 -1.69 2.67 6.11
CA GLN A 27 -1.27 1.96 4.90
C GLN A 27 -0.47 0.70 5.22
N LEU A 28 0.52 0.78 6.13
CA LEU A 28 1.28 -0.38 6.57
C LEU A 28 0.41 -1.44 7.26
N GLN A 29 -0.57 -1.01 8.06
CA GLN A 29 -1.54 -1.93 8.66
C GLN A 29 -2.38 -2.65 7.61
N ARG A 30 -2.79 -1.96 6.53
CA ARG A 30 -3.52 -2.57 5.41
C ARG A 30 -2.67 -3.56 4.64
N ILE A 31 -1.43 -3.20 4.31
CA ILE A 31 -0.46 -4.11 3.65
C ILE A 31 -0.24 -5.35 4.50
N GLY A 32 0.02 -5.16 5.80
CA GLY A 32 0.22 -6.26 6.75
C GLY A 32 -1.03 -7.13 6.95
N ARG A 33 -2.24 -6.58 6.81
CA ARG A 33 -3.47 -7.39 6.79
C ARG A 33 -3.54 -8.27 5.54
N GLY A 34 -3.25 -7.70 4.36
CA GLY A 34 -3.22 -8.46 3.11
C GLY A 34 -2.20 -9.60 3.12
N LEU A 35 -0.99 -9.35 3.62
CA LEU A 35 0.06 -10.39 3.72
C LEU A 35 -0.36 -11.55 4.63
N ARG A 36 -1.02 -11.28 5.76
CA ARG A 36 -1.49 -12.33 6.69
C ARG A 36 -2.61 -13.20 6.12
N LEU A 37 -3.47 -12.62 5.29
CA LEU A 37 -4.58 -13.36 4.65
C LEU A 37 -4.08 -14.39 3.64
N ASN A 38 -2.87 -14.23 3.10
CA ASN A 38 -2.33 -15.18 2.13
C ASN A 38 -1.65 -16.41 2.76
N GLY A 39 -1.65 -16.53 4.09
CA GLY A 39 -1.08 -17.67 4.80
C GLY A 39 0.44 -17.81 4.62
N ILE A 40 0.99 -18.97 5.02
CA ILE A 40 2.43 -19.27 4.96
C ILE A 40 2.90 -19.48 3.51
N ASP A 41 1.99 -19.88 2.61
CA ASP A 41 2.30 -20.29 1.23
C ASP A 41 2.13 -19.17 0.18
N GLY A 42 1.38 -18.10 0.48
CA GLY A 42 1.09 -16.99 -0.45
C GLY A 42 1.87 -15.70 -0.12
N ASN A 43 3.20 -15.76 -0.13
CA ASN A 43 4.05 -14.80 0.57
C ASN A 43 4.18 -13.38 -0.07
N SER A 44 3.29 -12.97 -0.97
CA SER A 44 3.37 -11.64 -1.60
C SER A 44 2.00 -11.04 -1.89
N VAL A 45 1.92 -9.71 -1.78
CA VAL A 45 0.77 -8.90 -2.20
C VAL A 45 1.32 -7.84 -3.14
N MET A 46 0.75 -7.72 -4.33
CA MET A 46 1.06 -6.61 -5.22
C MET A 46 0.35 -5.35 -4.73
N VAL A 47 1.08 -4.28 -4.48
CA VAL A 47 0.50 -3.02 -4.01
C VAL A 47 0.73 -1.93 -5.03
N PHE A 48 -0.36 -1.31 -5.50
CA PHE A 48 -0.31 -0.11 -6.33
C PHE A 48 -0.61 1.11 -5.49
N ASP A 49 0.25 2.12 -5.56
CA ASP A 49 0.09 3.43 -4.92
C ASP A 49 0.22 4.52 -5.99
N PHE A 50 -0.62 5.53 -5.92
CA PHE A 50 -0.58 6.65 -6.87
C PHE A 50 0.57 7.60 -6.52
N TYR A 51 1.52 7.73 -7.45
CA TYR A 51 2.55 8.77 -7.40
C TYR A 51 1.98 10.09 -7.92
N ASP A 52 1.24 10.81 -7.07
CA ASP A 52 0.54 12.02 -7.45
C ASP A 52 1.47 13.24 -7.50
N GLN A 53 1.71 13.74 -8.71
CA GLN A 53 2.55 14.92 -8.97
C GLN A 53 1.74 16.19 -9.29
N THR A 54 0.40 16.14 -9.20
CA THR A 54 -0.49 17.23 -9.61
C THR A 54 -0.49 18.40 -8.62
N ASN A 55 -0.11 18.15 -7.37
CA ASN A 55 -0.13 19.12 -6.29
C ASN A 55 1.08 18.92 -5.36
N LYS A 56 1.68 20.02 -4.87
CA LYS A 56 2.86 19.99 -3.98
C LYS A 56 2.66 19.16 -2.69
N PHE A 57 1.46 19.16 -2.12
CA PHE A 57 1.15 18.40 -0.91
C PHE A 57 1.02 16.90 -1.20
N LEU A 58 0.36 16.55 -2.31
CA LEU A 58 0.19 15.16 -2.74
C LEU A 58 1.52 14.56 -3.21
N LEU A 59 2.35 15.35 -3.89
CA LEU A 59 3.72 14.97 -4.24
C LEU A 59 4.56 14.71 -2.99
N ARG A 60 4.49 15.61 -2.00
CA ARG A 60 5.19 15.40 -0.72
C ARG A 60 4.73 14.13 -0.02
N HIS A 61 3.42 13.88 0.08
CA HIS A 61 2.91 12.65 0.67
C HIS A 61 3.34 11.40 -0.10
N SER A 62 3.38 11.46 -1.43
CA SER A 62 3.81 10.34 -2.27
C SER A 62 5.30 10.05 -2.09
N ASN A 63 6.14 11.09 -2.00
CA ASN A 63 7.56 10.95 -1.70
C ASN A 63 7.80 10.39 -0.28
N GLU A 64 7.03 10.84 0.72
CA GLU A 64 7.06 10.31 2.08
C GLU A 64 6.71 8.81 2.10
N ARG A 65 5.68 8.39 1.35
CA ARG A 65 5.29 6.98 1.20
C ARG A 65 6.41 6.14 0.58
N ILE A 66 6.97 6.57 -0.54
CA ILE A 66 8.06 5.86 -1.24
C ILE A 66 9.28 5.70 -0.33
N LYS A 67 9.66 6.74 0.42
CA LYS A 67 10.79 6.68 1.35
C LYS A 67 10.58 5.59 2.40
N ILE A 68 9.41 5.57 3.03
CA ILE A 68 9.10 4.60 4.08
C ILE A 68 9.01 3.18 3.52
N PHE A 69 8.40 2.98 2.35
CA PHE A 69 8.34 1.64 1.75
C PHE A 69 9.73 1.07 1.49
N LYS A 70 10.70 1.93 1.14
CA LYS A 70 12.10 1.54 1.00
C LYS A 70 12.77 1.26 2.36
N GLU A 71 12.49 2.05 3.38
CA GLU A 71 12.99 1.82 4.75
C GLU A 71 12.49 0.49 5.33
N GLU A 72 11.26 0.09 5.01
CA GLU A 72 10.68 -1.21 5.37
C GLU A 72 11.15 -2.37 4.46
N ASN A 73 12.08 -2.11 3.53
CA ASN A 73 12.65 -3.09 2.59
C ASN A 73 11.64 -3.76 1.63
N PHE A 74 10.55 -3.08 1.26
CA PHE A 74 9.67 -3.56 0.18
C PHE A 74 10.32 -3.39 -1.21
N ASP A 75 9.96 -4.23 -2.19
CA ASP A 75 10.32 -4.04 -3.60
C ASP A 75 9.45 -2.91 -4.20
N VAL A 76 10.02 -1.71 -4.31
CA VAL A 76 9.32 -0.52 -4.81
C VAL A 76 9.81 -0.15 -6.21
N LYS A 77 8.89 -0.16 -7.18
CA LYS A 77 9.15 0.27 -8.57
C LYS A 77 8.17 1.37 -8.96
N VAL A 78 8.70 2.45 -9.55
CA VAL A 78 7.87 3.49 -10.19
C VAL A 78 7.69 3.09 -11.65
N VAL A 79 6.43 3.04 -12.11
CA VAL A 79 6.04 2.60 -13.45
C VAL A 79 5.16 3.66 -14.12
N GLY A 80 5.09 3.65 -15.46
CA GLY A 80 4.18 4.53 -16.22
C GLY A 80 4.65 5.99 -16.35
N LYS A 81 5.97 6.20 -16.38
CA LYS A 81 6.58 7.49 -16.67
C LYS A 81 6.79 7.70 -18.17
#